data_AF-A0A1H8V926-F1
#
_entry.id   AF-A0A1H8V926-F1
#
_cell.length_a   1.000
_cell.length_b   1.000
_cell.length_c   1.000
_cell.angle_alpha   90.00
_cell.angle_beta   90.00
_cell.angle_gamma   90.00
#
_symmetry.space_group_name_H-M   'P 1'
#
loop_
_entity.id
_entity.type
_entity.pdbx_description
1 polymer ?
#
loop_
_entity_poly.entity_id
_entity_poly.type
_entity_poly.pdbx_seq_one_letter_code
_entity_poly.pdbx_strand_id
1 'polypeptide(L)'
;MTTALVVPTTVVAALLALAGLASTVARRRIGLLHLVLAAVLEALLVVQAVVAGVRLAGDAALPETATFLGYLAGALLLPVAGVLFARTETSRWAGTVLAVPAAAVAVMVWRLLQLWEAGGG
;
A
#
# COMPACT_ATOMS: atom_id res chain seq x y z
N MET A 1 7.62 0.06 -13.61
CA MET A 1 7.41 -0.70 -12.36
C MET A 1 8.01 -2.08 -12.55
N THR A 2 8.52 -2.70 -11.50
CA THR A 2 9.11 -4.04 -11.59
C THR A 2 8.53 -4.95 -10.51
N THR A 3 8.49 -6.24 -10.79
CA THR A 3 8.14 -7.29 -9.81
C THR A 3 9.05 -7.22 -8.58
N ALA A 4 10.31 -6.79 -8.74
CA ALA A 4 11.26 -6.60 -7.66
C ALA A 4 10.84 -5.57 -6.60
N LEU A 5 10.01 -4.57 -6.96
CA LEU A 5 9.41 -3.65 -5.98
C LEU A 5 8.04 -4.14 -5.52
N VAL A 6 7.23 -4.68 -6.42
CA VAL A 6 5.86 -5.12 -6.13
C VAL A 6 5.85 -6.24 -5.09
N VAL A 7 6.72 -7.25 -5.22
CA VAL A 7 6.76 -8.40 -4.30
C VAL A 7 7.09 -7.97 -2.86
N PRO A 8 8.16 -7.21 -2.57
CA PRO A 8 8.41 -6.68 -1.24
C PRO A 8 7.25 -5.85 -0.69
N THR A 9 6.66 -4.96 -1.51
CA THR A 9 5.52 -4.15 -1.10
C THR A 9 4.32 -5.02 -0.72
N THR A 10 4.00 -6.05 -1.52
CA THR A 10 2.95 -7.03 -1.19
C THR A 10 3.25 -7.78 0.10
N VAL A 11 4.50 -8.21 0.32
CA VAL A 11 4.89 -8.92 1.54
C VAL A 11 4.71 -8.01 2.77
N VAL A 12 5.20 -6.78 2.74
CA VAL A 12 5.06 -5.83 3.86
C VAL A 12 3.58 -5.50 4.10
N ALA A 13 2.80 -5.29 3.04
CA ALA A 13 1.36 -5.06 3.15
C ALA A 13 0.63 -6.24 3.79
N ALA A 14 0.97 -7.47 3.40
CA ALA A 14 0.41 -8.69 3.99
C ALA A 14 0.81 -8.84 5.46
N LEU A 15 2.08 -8.57 5.81
CA LEU A 15 2.54 -8.59 7.20
C LEU A 15 1.80 -7.56 8.06
N LEU A 16 1.59 -6.35 7.54
CA LEU A 16 0.81 -5.31 8.21
C LEU A 16 -0.64 -5.74 8.42
N ALA A 17 -1.27 -6.32 7.40
CA ALA A 17 -2.63 -6.83 7.49
C ALA A 17 -2.76 -7.95 8.53
N LEU A 18 -1.83 -8.92 8.52
CA LEU A 18 -1.79 -10.01 9.48
C LEU A 18 -1.53 -9.50 10.91
N ALA A 19 -0.62 -8.55 11.11
CA ALA A 19 -0.36 -7.94 12.40
C ALA A 19 -1.59 -7.17 12.93
N GLY A 20 -2.31 -6.48 12.05
CA GLY A 20 -3.58 -5.83 12.34
C GLY A 20 -4.63 -6.84 12.82
N LEU A 21 -4.90 -7.88 12.03
CA LEU A 21 -5.86 -8.93 12.39
C LEU A 21 -5.47 -9.67 13.69
N ALA A 22 -4.18 -10.01 13.85
CA ALA A 22 -3.68 -10.66 15.06
C ALA A 22 -3.91 -9.78 16.31
N SER A 23 -3.69 -8.47 16.21
CA SER A 23 -3.98 -7.55 17.31
C SER A 23 -5.48 -7.47 17.63
N THR A 24 -6.34 -7.46 16.61
CA THR A 24 -7.80 -7.51 16.80
C THR A 24 -8.23 -8.77 17.54
N VAL A 25 -7.76 -9.94 17.11
CA VAL A 25 -8.07 -11.24 17.74
C VAL A 25 -7.54 -11.30 19.17
N ALA A 26 -6.33 -10.79 19.40
CA ALA A 26 -5.73 -10.68 20.73
C ALA A 26 -6.37 -9.59 21.61
N ARG A 27 -7.37 -8.84 21.09
CA ARG A 27 -8.02 -7.70 21.76
C ARG A 27 -7.03 -6.61 22.20
N ARG A 28 -5.95 -6.41 21.42
CA ARG A 28 -4.93 -5.38 21.64
C ARG A 28 -5.13 -4.23 20.66
N ARG A 29 -4.72 -3.02 21.08
CA ARG A 29 -4.62 -1.87 20.18
C ARG A 29 -3.37 -1.98 19.29
N ILE A 30 -3.33 -1.15 18.24
CA ILE A 30 -2.12 -0.99 17.42
C ILE A 30 -0.96 -0.46 18.27
N GLY A 31 0.26 -0.87 17.94
CA GLY A 31 1.49 -0.47 18.62
C GLY A 31 2.61 -0.14 17.66
N LEU A 32 3.85 -0.08 18.18
CA LEU A 32 5.03 0.30 17.39
C LEU A 32 5.26 -0.60 16.16
N LEU A 33 5.02 -1.91 16.30
CA LEU A 33 5.12 -2.86 15.18
C LEU A 33 4.26 -2.43 13.99
N HIS A 34 2.99 -2.10 14.25
CA HIS A 34 2.05 -1.67 13.22
C HIS A 34 2.50 -0.38 12.54
N LEU A 35 3.01 0.58 13.33
CA LEU A 35 3.49 1.85 12.82
C LEU A 35 4.76 1.71 11.97
N VAL A 36 5.69 0.84 12.37
CA VAL A 36 6.90 0.54 11.61
C VAL A 36 6.55 -0.16 10.30
N LEU A 37 5.69 -1.19 10.33
CA LEU A 37 5.23 -1.87 9.12
C LEU A 37 4.51 -0.92 8.17
N ALA A 38 3.65 -0.03 8.68
CA ALA A 38 2.98 0.99 7.87
C ALA A 38 3.97 2.01 7.29
N ALA A 39 4.97 2.44 8.06
CA ALA A 39 5.99 3.36 7.56
C ALA A 39 6.88 2.73 6.47
N VAL A 40 7.26 1.46 6.63
CA VAL A 40 8.00 0.70 5.61
C VAL A 40 7.14 0.52 4.36
N LEU A 41 5.86 0.18 4.52
CA LEU A 41 4.92 0.06 3.41
C LEU A 41 4.81 1.38 2.63
N GLU A 42 4.62 2.49 3.35
CA GLU A 42 4.50 3.82 2.75
C GLU A 42 5.79 4.22 2.02
N ALA A 43 6.96 3.96 2.61
CA ALA A 43 8.24 4.24 1.96
C ALA A 43 8.42 3.46 0.65
N LEU A 44 8.05 2.17 0.62
CA LEU A 44 8.09 1.36 -0.61
C LEU A 44 7.16 1.91 -1.68
N LEU A 45 5.94 2.30 -1.29
CA LEU A 45 4.96 2.90 -2.21
C LEU A 45 5.45 4.24 -2.77
N VAL A 46 6.07 5.09 -1.95
CA VAL A 46 6.68 6.35 -2.39
C VAL A 46 7.81 6.10 -3.37
N VAL A 47 8.70 5.14 -3.10
CA VAL A 47 9.76 4.74 -4.05
C VAL A 47 9.14 4.28 -5.37
N GLN A 48 8.10 3.44 -5.31
CA GLN A 48 7.34 3.00 -6.47
C GLN A 48 6.74 4.17 -7.26
N ALA A 49 6.15 5.15 -6.58
CA ALA A 49 5.56 6.34 -7.18
C ALA A 49 6.61 7.22 -7.87
N VAL A 50 7.76 7.44 -7.23
CA VAL A 50 8.88 8.21 -7.80
C VAL A 50 9.41 7.51 -9.06
N VAL A 51 9.65 6.21 -9.02
CA VAL A 51 10.13 5.44 -10.19
C VAL A 51 9.13 5.52 -11.34
N ALA A 52 7.82 5.37 -11.05
CA ALA A 52 6.79 5.52 -12.07
C ALA A 52 6.76 6.94 -12.65
N GLY A 53 6.78 7.97 -11.81
CA GLY A 53 6.77 9.37 -12.23
C GLY A 53 7.97 9.74 -13.10
N VAL A 54 9.19 9.32 -12.72
CA VAL A 54 10.40 9.56 -13.53
C VAL A 54 10.29 8.91 -14.91
N ARG A 55 9.77 7.68 -14.99
CA ARG A 55 9.60 6.99 -16.27
C ARG A 55 8.51 7.62 -17.15
N LEU A 56 7.40 8.06 -16.55
CA LEU A 56 6.31 8.75 -17.25
C LEU A 56 6.71 10.15 -17.74
N ALA A 57 7.64 10.82 -17.05
CA ALA A 57 8.19 12.10 -17.49
C ALA A 57 9.19 11.96 -18.66
N GLY A 58 9.68 10.74 -18.90
CA GLY A 58 10.42 10.37 -20.12
C GLY A 58 9.46 9.92 -21.22
N ASP A 59 9.79 8.80 -21.86
CA ASP A 59 9.05 8.30 -23.03
C ASP A 59 8.06 7.16 -22.70
N ALA A 60 7.86 6.84 -21.42
CA ALA A 60 6.92 5.76 -21.06
C ALA A 60 5.47 6.22 -21.27
N ALA A 61 4.75 5.52 -22.13
CA ALA A 61 3.32 5.74 -22.35
C ALA A 61 2.49 4.67 -21.62
N LEU A 62 1.38 5.10 -21.02
CA LEU A 62 0.38 4.19 -20.44
C LEU A 62 -0.90 4.25 -21.26
N PRO A 63 -1.51 3.10 -21.61
CA PRO A 63 -2.80 3.07 -22.30
C PRO A 63 -3.93 3.71 -21.48
N GLU A 64 -3.84 3.59 -20.15
CA GLU A 64 -4.84 4.08 -19.19
C GLU A 64 -4.19 4.95 -18.09
N THR A 65 -3.61 6.10 -18.47
CA THR A 65 -2.91 6.99 -17.53
C THR A 65 -3.79 7.41 -16.34
N ALA A 66 -5.05 7.77 -16.57
CA ALA A 66 -5.96 8.19 -15.50
C ALA A 66 -6.23 7.06 -14.49
N THR A 67 -6.47 5.84 -14.97
CA THR A 67 -6.67 4.66 -14.11
C THR A 67 -5.41 4.38 -13.29
N PHE A 68 -4.24 4.42 -13.93
CA PHE A 68 -2.96 4.20 -13.24
C PHE A 68 -2.73 5.23 -12.14
N LEU A 69 -2.91 6.51 -12.43
CA LEU A 69 -2.74 7.59 -11.44
C LEU A 69 -3.76 7.49 -10.30
N GLY A 70 -5.01 7.09 -10.59
CA GLY A 70 -6.03 6.85 -9.58
C GLY A 70 -5.64 5.72 -8.61
N TYR A 71 -5.16 4.60 -9.14
CA TYR A 71 -4.64 3.50 -8.31
C TYR A 71 -3.39 3.91 -7.53
N LEU A 72 -2.47 4.67 -8.14
CA LEU A 72 -1.24 5.10 -7.48
C LEU A 72 -1.54 6.04 -6.30
N ALA A 73 -2.42 7.02 -6.51
CA ALA A 73 -2.88 7.92 -5.46
C ALA A 73 -3.60 7.16 -4.35
N GLY A 74 -4.52 6.26 -4.69
CA GLY A 74 -5.23 5.44 -3.71
C GLY A 74 -4.28 4.56 -2.89
N ALA A 75 -3.28 3.94 -3.53
CA ALA A 75 -2.31 3.10 -2.85
C ALA A 75 -1.46 3.90 -1.84
N LEU A 76 -1.08 5.14 -2.15
CA LEU A 76 -0.35 6.03 -1.23
C LEU A 76 -1.23 6.54 -0.07
N LEU A 77 -2.49 6.87 -0.34
CA LEU A 77 -3.36 7.46 0.68
C LEU A 77 -3.90 6.44 1.68
N LEU A 78 -4.11 5.19 1.26
CA LEU A 78 -4.73 4.15 2.09
C LEU A 78 -3.95 3.82 3.38
N PRO A 79 -2.62 3.59 3.37
CA PRO A 79 -1.88 3.32 4.59
C PRO A 79 -1.88 4.50 5.55
N VAL A 80 -1.69 5.73 5.04
CA VAL A 80 -1.74 6.96 5.84
C VAL A 80 -3.10 7.13 6.51
N ALA A 81 -4.19 7.05 5.73
CA ALA A 81 -5.55 7.12 6.26
C ALA A 81 -5.84 6.01 7.26
N GLY A 82 -5.38 4.78 6.96
CA GLY A 82 -5.50 3.62 7.83
C GLY A 82 -4.82 3.82 9.18
N VAL A 83 -3.60 4.36 9.21
CA VAL A 83 -2.88 4.67 10.46
C VAL A 83 -3.58 5.77 11.25
N LEU A 84 -3.99 6.86 10.59
CA LEU A 84 -4.67 7.97 11.26
C LEU A 84 -5.99 7.51 11.90
N PHE A 85 -6.80 6.75 11.18
CA PHE A 85 -8.05 6.21 11.71
C PHE A 85 -7.79 5.15 12.80
N ALA A 86 -6.86 4.21 12.59
CA ALA A 86 -6.57 3.20 13.59
C ALA A 86 -6.05 3.80 14.92
N ARG A 87 -5.44 4.99 14.91
CA ARG A 87 -5.06 5.72 16.14
C ARG A 87 -6.24 6.36 16.87
N THR A 88 -7.29 6.77 16.17
CA THR A 88 -8.51 7.31 16.78
C THR A 88 -9.49 6.21 17.22
N GLU A 89 -9.37 5.01 16.64
CA GLU A 89 -10.16 3.85 17.02
C GLU A 89 -9.74 3.32 18.40
N THR A 90 -10.64 3.43 19.39
CA THR A 90 -10.32 3.11 20.79
C THR A 90 -10.62 1.65 21.14
N SER A 91 -11.37 0.93 20.31
CA SER A 91 -11.74 -0.46 20.54
C SER A 91 -10.66 -1.43 20.05
N ARG A 92 -10.95 -2.74 20.20
CA ARG A 92 -10.11 -3.81 19.62
C ARG A 92 -10.05 -3.79 18.09
N TRP A 93 -10.92 -3.04 17.42
CA TRP A 93 -11.02 -3.00 15.97
C TRP A 93 -9.96 -2.14 15.30
N ALA A 94 -9.17 -1.38 16.05
CA ALA A 94 -8.06 -0.57 15.54
C ALA A 94 -7.12 -1.37 14.62
N GLY A 95 -6.83 -2.64 14.98
CA GLY A 95 -6.03 -3.54 14.16
C GLY A 95 -6.66 -3.85 12.80
N THR A 96 -7.98 -4.10 12.76
CA THR A 96 -8.72 -4.39 11.53
C THR A 96 -8.86 -3.15 10.66
N VAL A 97 -9.08 -1.98 11.26
CA VAL A 97 -9.11 -0.68 10.55
C VAL A 97 -7.81 -0.45 9.77
N LEU A 98 -6.66 -0.88 10.30
CA LEU A 98 -5.38 -0.82 9.60
C LEU A 98 -5.16 -1.99 8.63
N ALA A 99 -5.71 -3.17 8.93
CA ALA A 99 -5.53 -4.36 8.09
C ALA A 99 -6.24 -4.26 6.74
N VAL A 100 -7.43 -3.66 6.68
CA VAL A 100 -8.21 -3.48 5.45
C VAL A 100 -7.45 -2.67 4.39
N PRO A 101 -6.97 -1.44 4.67
CA PRO A 101 -6.21 -0.67 3.68
C PRO A 101 -4.90 -1.35 3.30
N ALA A 102 -4.23 -2.03 4.24
CA ALA A 102 -3.02 -2.81 3.92
C ALA A 102 -3.31 -3.95 2.92
N ALA A 103 -4.39 -4.70 3.12
CA ALA A 103 -4.82 -5.74 2.18
C ALA A 103 -5.23 -5.18 0.81
N ALA A 104 -5.91 -4.02 0.80
CA ALA A 104 -6.27 -3.34 -0.44
C ALA A 104 -5.00 -2.93 -1.23
N VAL A 105 -4.02 -2.31 -0.56
CA VAL A 105 -2.72 -1.95 -1.15
C VAL A 105 -2.02 -3.17 -1.73
N ALA A 106 -2.04 -4.31 -1.04
CA ALA A 106 -1.44 -5.56 -1.52
C ALA A 106 -1.99 -5.99 -2.88
N VAL A 107 -3.28 -5.75 -3.17
CA VAL A 107 -3.90 -6.02 -4.48
C VAL A 107 -3.60 -4.89 -5.48
N MET A 108 -3.70 -3.63 -5.04
CA MET A 108 -3.52 -2.47 -5.90
C MET A 108 -2.14 -2.41 -6.55
N VAL A 109 -1.09 -2.84 -5.85
CA VAL A 109 0.28 -2.84 -6.42
C VAL A 109 0.43 -3.80 -7.60
N TRP A 110 -0.30 -4.91 -7.62
CA TRP A 110 -0.35 -5.81 -8.78
C TRP A 110 -1.18 -5.22 -9.91
N ARG A 111 -2.28 -4.53 -9.60
CA ARG A 111 -3.06 -3.82 -10.62
C ARG A 111 -2.23 -2.71 -11.28
N LEU A 112 -1.42 -1.99 -10.50
CA LEU A 112 -0.47 -1.00 -11.03
C LEU A 112 0.58 -1.64 -11.94
N LEU A 113 1.10 -2.81 -11.58
CA LEU A 113 2.03 -3.56 -12.44
C LEU A 113 1.39 -3.97 -13.76
N GLN A 114 0.16 -4.50 -13.73
CA GLN A 114 -0.57 -4.88 -14.94
C GLN A 114 -0.80 -3.69 -15.88
N LEU A 115 -1.23 -2.55 -15.33
CA LEU A 115 -1.41 -1.32 -16.10
C LEU A 115 -0.10 -0.79 -16.68
N TRP A 116 1.00 -0.96 -15.94
CA TRP A 116 2.33 -0.58 -16.37
C TRP A 116 2.83 -1.44 -17.54
N GLU A 117 2.74 -2.77 -17.41
CA GLU A 117 3.16 -3.74 -18.42
C GLU A 117 2.31 -3.66 -19.70
N ALA A 118 1.02 -3.36 -19.58
CA ALA A 118 0.13 -3.15 -20.72
C ALA A 118 0.58 -1.98 -21.62
N GLY A 119 1.32 -1.01 -21.08
CA GLY A 119 1.92 0.09 -21.85
C GLY A 119 3.29 -0.20 -22.46
N GLY A 120 3.82 -1.41 -22.29
CA GLY A 120 5.16 -1.78 -22.76
C GLY A 120 6.30 -1.20 -21.92
N GLY A 121 6.01 -0.74 -20.68
CA GLY A 121 6.99 -0.17 -19.75
C GLY A 121 7.55 -1.15 -18.74
#